data_AF-A0A973JA17-F1
#
_entry.id   AF-A0A973JA17-F1
#
_cell.length_a   1.000
_cell.length_b   1.000
_cell.length_c   1.000
_cell.angle_alpha   90.00
_cell.angle_beta   90.00
_cell.angle_gamma   90.00
#
_symmetry.space_group_name_H-M   'P 1'
#
loop_
_entity.id
_entity.type
_entity.pdbx_description
1 polymer ?
#
loop_
_entity_poly.entity_id
_entity_poly.type
_entity_poly.pdbx_seq_one_letter_code
_entity_poly.pdbx_strand_id
1 'polypeptide(L)'
;MGIELVLLFGVFIWALLWLVPSATPFATQRDLTPVVETVRGSVSGTINDPLIDVGSGLSARASNLRGLRMAGATYYYYVEGRANFDPLSRGAVSNEEVEVMLYDDSGPESIVIYRLR
;
A
#
# COMPACT_ATOMS: atom_id res chain seq x y z
N MET A 1 -0.23 8.73 58.52
CA MET A 1 -0.74 8.12 57.27
C MET A 1 -1.18 9.21 56.30
N GLY A 2 -0.25 9.80 55.54
CA GLY A 2 -0.62 10.87 54.59
C GLY A 2 0.37 10.96 53.44
N ILE A 3 1.66 10.94 53.78
CA ILE A 3 2.78 10.98 52.82
C ILE A 3 3.00 9.64 52.09
N GLU A 4 2.86 8.50 52.77
CA GLU A 4 2.99 7.17 52.14
C GLU A 4 1.91 6.92 51.07
N LEU A 5 0.69 7.39 51.31
CA LEU A 5 -0.41 7.26 50.34
C LEU A 5 -0.15 8.09 49.08
N VAL A 6 0.40 9.30 49.24
CA VAL A 6 0.76 10.19 48.12
C VAL A 6 1.89 9.59 47.28
N LEU A 7 2.89 8.98 47.92
CA LEU A 7 3.99 8.32 47.21
C LEU A 7 3.51 7.09 46.42
N LEU A 8 2.62 6.27 46.99
CA LEU A 8 2.05 5.13 46.29
C LEU A 8 1.21 5.56 45.08
N PHE A 9 0.41 6.62 45.21
CA PHE A 9 -0.35 7.18 44.10
C PHE A 9 0.55 7.74 42.99
N GLY A 10 1.65 8.41 43.35
CA GLY A 10 2.61 8.95 42.39
C GLY A 10 3.27 7.86 41.54
N VAL A 11 3.73 6.78 42.18
CA VAL A 11 4.33 5.63 41.49
C VAL A 11 3.31 4.93 40.59
N PHE A 12 2.06 4.81 41.06
CA PHE A 12 0.99 4.20 40.28
C PHE A 12 0.65 4.99 39.01
N ILE A 13 0.53 6.31 39.11
CA ILE A 13 0.28 7.19 37.95
C ILE A 13 1.47 7.14 36.98
N TRP A 14 2.70 7.18 37.50
CA TRP A 14 3.89 7.07 36.66
C TRP A 14 3.92 5.74 35.91
N ALA A 15 3.68 4.61 36.59
CA ALA A 15 3.59 3.31 35.94
C ALA A 15 2.49 3.25 34.87
N LEU A 16 1.32 3.86 35.13
CA LEU A 16 0.22 3.89 34.17
C LEU A 16 0.60 4.60 32.87
N LEU A 17 1.40 5.67 32.95
CA LEU A 17 1.85 6.44 31.78
C LEU A 17 2.81 5.65 30.89
N TRP A 18 3.60 4.73 31.45
CA TRP A 18 4.49 3.84 30.67
C TRP A 18 3.78 2.60 30.11
N LEU A 19 2.59 2.27 30.63
CA LEU A 19 1.80 1.13 30.17
C LEU A 19 0.77 1.48 29.08
N VAL A 20 0.65 2.74 28.66
CA VAL A 20 -0.24 3.10 27.55
C VAL A 20 0.35 2.49 26.28
N PRO A 21 -0.26 1.44 25.70
CA PRO A 21 0.21 0.92 24.43
C PRO A 21 0.06 2.04 23.41
N SER A 22 1.13 2.36 22.69
CA SER A 22 1.07 3.25 21.53
C SER A 22 -0.08 2.78 20.66
N ALA A 23 -1.15 3.57 20.57
CA ALA A 23 -2.31 3.22 19.76
C ALA A 23 -1.81 3.01 18.33
N THR A 24 -1.70 1.76 17.89
CA THR A 24 -1.43 1.43 16.51
C THR A 24 -2.59 2.03 15.73
N PRO A 25 -2.36 2.98 14.79
CA PRO A 25 -3.44 3.45 13.95
C PRO A 25 -3.96 2.22 13.21
N PHE A 26 -5.18 1.80 13.56
CA PHE A 26 -5.95 0.89 12.74
C PHE A 26 -6.22 1.65 11.43
N ALA A 27 -5.32 1.50 10.46
CA ALA A 27 -5.67 1.78 9.08
C ALA A 27 -6.91 0.92 8.81
N THR A 28 -8.04 1.55 8.52
CA THR A 28 -9.23 0.86 8.01
C THR A 28 -8.73 -0.10 6.93
N GLN A 29 -8.77 -1.41 7.22
CA GLN A 29 -8.32 -2.44 6.29
C GLN A 29 -9.32 -2.44 5.14
N ARG A 30 -9.09 -1.57 4.16
CA ARG A 30 -9.92 -1.46 2.98
C ARG A 30 -9.75 -2.77 2.23
N ASP A 31 -10.85 -3.42 1.89
CA ASP A 31 -10.82 -4.63 1.08
C ASP A 31 -10.19 -4.31 -0.28
N LEU A 32 -9.03 -4.91 -0.56
CA LEU A 32 -8.27 -4.72 -1.80
C LEU A 32 -8.55 -5.81 -2.83
N THR A 33 -9.38 -6.79 -2.52
CA THR A 33 -9.80 -7.86 -3.44
C THR A 33 -10.21 -7.32 -4.83
N PRO A 34 -11.08 -6.30 -4.95
CA PRO A 34 -11.46 -5.79 -6.28
C PRO A 34 -10.30 -5.11 -7.03
N VAL A 35 -9.34 -4.53 -6.30
CA VAL A 35 -8.15 -3.92 -6.90
C VAL A 35 -7.25 -5.02 -7.46
N VAL A 36 -7.00 -6.08 -6.68
CA VAL A 36 -6.21 -7.25 -7.11
C VAL A 36 -6.82 -7.92 -8.33
N GLU A 37 -8.13 -8.20 -8.30
CA GLU A 37 -8.84 -8.82 -9.42
C GLU A 37 -8.74 -7.97 -10.68
N THR A 38 -8.86 -6.64 -10.55
CA THR A 38 -8.74 -5.73 -11.69
C THR A 38 -7.33 -5.70 -12.26
N VAL A 39 -6.31 -5.66 -11.39
CA VAL A 39 -4.90 -5.71 -11.82
C VAL A 39 -4.61 -7.04 -12.51
N ARG A 40 -5.01 -8.18 -11.92
CA ARG A 40 -4.84 -9.51 -12.53
C ARG A 40 -5.59 -9.62 -13.85
N GLY A 41 -6.80 -9.10 -13.94
CA GLY A 41 -7.57 -9.04 -15.18
C GLY A 41 -6.87 -8.21 -16.25
N SER A 42 -6.26 -7.08 -15.89
CA SER A 42 -5.53 -6.21 -16.82
C SER A 42 -4.20 -6.85 -17.29
N VAL A 43 -3.50 -7.52 -16.38
CA VAL A 43 -2.27 -8.26 -16.65
C VAL A 43 -2.52 -9.45 -17.58
N SER A 44 -3.56 -10.24 -17.32
CA SER A 44 -3.97 -11.38 -18.14
C SER A 44 -4.64 -10.98 -19.46
N GLY A 45 -5.08 -9.73 -19.59
CA GLY A 45 -5.84 -9.25 -20.75
C GLY A 45 -7.32 -9.62 -20.72
N THR A 46 -7.81 -10.21 -19.62
CA THR A 46 -9.24 -10.49 -19.40
C THR A 46 -10.05 -9.21 -19.26
N ILE A 47 -9.45 -8.17 -18.66
CA ILE A 47 -10.02 -6.83 -18.58
C ILE A 47 -9.40 -5.98 -19.69
N ASN A 48 -10.27 -5.23 -20.38
CA ASN A 48 -9.83 -4.30 -21.41
C ASN A 48 -9.13 -3.09 -20.78
N ASP A 49 -7.82 -3.23 -20.57
CA ASP A 49 -6.92 -2.14 -20.20
C ASP A 49 -6.06 -1.77 -21.42
N PRO A 50 -6.28 -0.58 -22.01
CA PRO A 50 -5.60 -0.16 -23.22
C PRO A 50 -4.08 -0.22 -23.09
N LEU A 51 -3.41 -0.64 -24.16
CA LEU A 51 -1.96 -0.51 -24.28
C LEU A 51 -1.62 0.90 -24.76
N ILE A 52 -0.68 1.54 -24.06
CA ILE A 52 -0.12 2.84 -24.40
C ILE A 52 1.32 2.62 -24.85
N ASP A 53 1.69 3.22 -25.99
CA ASP A 53 3.08 3.28 -26.43
C ASP A 53 3.88 4.15 -25.45
N VAL A 54 4.94 3.58 -24.90
CA VAL A 54 5.84 4.22 -23.94
C VAL A 54 7.22 4.51 -24.55
N GLY A 55 7.34 4.39 -25.87
CA GLY A 55 8.55 4.61 -26.63
C GLY A 55 9.39 3.35 -26.81
N SER A 56 10.37 3.42 -27.71
CA SER A 56 11.32 2.33 -27.99
C SER A 56 10.68 1.00 -28.39
N GLY A 57 9.48 1.04 -29.00
CA GLY A 57 8.73 -0.16 -29.37
C GLY A 57 8.11 -0.90 -28.18
N LEU A 58 8.12 -0.29 -27.00
CA LEU A 58 7.53 -0.84 -25.78
C LEU A 58 6.11 -0.31 -25.62
N SER A 59 5.25 -1.12 -25.00
CA SER A 59 3.91 -0.71 -24.63
C SER A 59 3.61 -1.12 -23.21
N ALA A 60 2.87 -0.28 -22.50
CA ALA A 60 2.45 -0.52 -21.14
C ALA A 60 0.93 -0.47 -21.04
N ARG A 61 0.38 -1.20 -20.08
CA ARG A 61 -1.02 -1.06 -19.71
C ARG A 61 -1.28 0.35 -19.19
N ALA A 62 -2.41 0.96 -19.57
CA ALA A 62 -2.76 2.31 -19.16
C ALA A 62 -2.86 2.43 -17.64
N SER A 63 -3.40 1.41 -16.97
CA SER A 63 -3.47 1.37 -15.50
C SER A 63 -2.10 1.22 -14.83
N ASN A 64 -1.14 0.53 -15.45
CA ASN A 64 0.24 0.46 -14.94
C ASN A 64 0.93 1.83 -15.04
N LEU A 65 0.69 2.57 -16.13
CA LEU A 65 1.28 3.89 -16.35
C LEU A 65 0.68 4.99 -15.45
N ARG A 66 -0.65 5.03 -15.37
CA ARG A 66 -1.43 6.13 -14.78
C ARG A 66 -2.02 5.82 -13.40
N GLY A 67 -1.96 4.56 -12.99
CA GLY A 67 -2.64 4.05 -11.80
C GLY A 67 -4.07 3.61 -12.09
N LEU A 68 -4.58 2.73 -11.23
CA LEU A 68 -5.95 2.24 -11.19
C LEU A 68 -6.75 3.06 -10.19
N ARG A 69 -7.77 3.79 -10.66
CA ARG A 69 -8.65 4.58 -9.79
C ARG A 69 -9.85 3.74 -9.35
N MET A 70 -9.98 3.53 -8.04
CA MET A 70 -11.07 2.74 -7.45
C MET A 70 -11.43 3.28 -6.07
N ALA A 71 -12.74 3.33 -5.75
CA ALA A 71 -13.24 3.77 -4.45
C ALA A 71 -12.65 5.12 -3.96
N GLY A 72 -12.45 6.06 -4.89
CA GLY A 72 -11.92 7.39 -4.59
C GLY A 72 -10.40 7.46 -4.35
N ALA A 73 -9.67 6.36 -4.46
CA ALA A 73 -8.21 6.31 -4.38
C ALA A 73 -7.58 5.91 -5.72
N THR A 74 -6.31 6.25 -5.90
CA THR A 74 -5.49 5.77 -7.01
C THR A 74 -4.49 4.76 -6.48
N TYR A 75 -4.53 3.56 -7.04
CA TYR A 75 -3.64 2.47 -6.72
C TYR A 75 -2.63 2.30 -7.84
N TYR A 76 -1.37 2.14 -7.49
CA TYR A 76 -0.32 1.77 -8.41
C TYR A 76 0.10 0.34 -8.12
N TYR A 77 0.67 -0.31 -9.12
CA TYR A 77 1.12 -1.68 -8.97
C TYR A 77 2.34 -1.95 -9.83
N TYR A 78 3.14 -2.91 -9.38
CA TYR A 78 4.15 -3.55 -10.20
C TYR A 78 4.02 -5.06 -10.07
N VAL A 79 4.46 -5.76 -11.12
CA VAL A 79 4.52 -7.22 -11.17
C VAL A 79 5.97 -7.65 -11.09
N GLU A 80 6.33 -8.46 -10.13
CA GLU A 80 7.70 -8.90 -9.95
C GLU A 80 8.19 -9.72 -11.17
N GLY A 81 9.43 -9.49 -11.59
CA GLY A 81 10.01 -10.16 -12.76
C GLY A 81 9.57 -9.63 -14.12
N ARG A 82 8.73 -8.59 -14.18
CA ARG A 82 8.30 -7.95 -15.44
C ARG A 82 8.88 -6.54 -15.64
N ALA A 83 8.86 -6.07 -16.88
CA ALA A 83 9.03 -4.66 -17.16
C ALA A 83 7.80 -3.90 -16.67
N ASN A 84 8.01 -2.99 -15.72
CA ASN A 84 6.95 -2.18 -15.13
C ASN A 84 7.15 -0.71 -15.50
N PHE A 85 6.03 -0.03 -15.65
CA PHE A 85 5.95 1.36 -16.03
C PHE A 85 5.15 2.17 -15.01
N ASP A 86 5.01 1.70 -13.78
CA ASP A 86 4.43 2.49 -12.69
C ASP A 86 5.42 3.56 -12.18
N PRO A 87 4.95 4.59 -11.44
CA PRO A 87 5.81 5.67 -10.98
C PRO A 87 7.06 5.22 -10.22
N LEU A 88 6.94 4.20 -9.36
CA LEU A 88 8.05 3.68 -8.57
C LEU A 88 9.08 2.98 -9.46
N SER A 89 8.64 2.07 -10.34
CA SER A 89 9.54 1.35 -11.26
C SER A 89 10.26 2.26 -12.26
N ARG A 90 9.65 3.40 -12.62
CA ARG A 90 10.28 4.43 -13.48
C ARG A 90 11.20 5.39 -12.71
N GLY A 91 11.28 5.28 -11.38
CA GLY A 91 12.03 6.21 -10.54
C GLY A 91 11.42 7.62 -10.46
N ALA A 92 10.14 7.78 -10.78
CA ALA A 92 9.44 9.05 -10.69
C ALA A 92 9.02 9.39 -9.24
N VAL A 93 8.97 8.39 -8.37
CA VAL A 93 8.75 8.52 -6.92
C VAL A 93 9.74 7.63 -6.17
N SER A 94 10.08 7.99 -4.95
CA SER A 94 10.93 7.19 -4.06
C SER A 94 10.13 6.18 -3.23
N ASN A 95 10.84 5.24 -2.59
CA ASN A 95 10.22 4.30 -1.66
C ASN A 95 9.66 4.99 -0.40
N GLU A 96 10.10 6.20 -0.05
CA GLU A 96 9.54 6.93 1.08
C GLU A 96 8.18 7.56 0.76
N GLU A 97 7.89 7.79 -0.52
CA GLU A 97 6.64 8.38 -1.01
C GLU A 97 5.54 7.34 -1.22
N VAL A 98 5.87 6.04 -1.12
CA VAL A 98 4.92 4.96 -1.30
C VAL A 98 4.47 4.35 0.03
N GLU A 99 3.22 3.92 0.06
CA GLU A 99 2.69 3.03 1.07
C GLU A 99 2.24 1.75 0.40
N VAL A 100 2.95 0.66 0.67
CA VAL A 100 2.59 -0.67 0.19
C VAL A 100 1.30 -1.09 0.90
N MET A 101 0.28 -1.32 0.11
CA MET A 101 -1.05 -1.70 0.59
C MET A 101 -1.22 -3.22 0.61
N LEU A 102 -0.59 -3.92 -0.35
CA LEU A 102 -0.67 -5.36 -0.49
C LEU A 102 0.54 -5.92 -1.24
N TYR A 103 1.03 -7.06 -0.76
CA TYR A 103 1.86 -7.98 -1.53
C TYR A 103 1.03 -9.24 -1.77
N ASP A 104 0.79 -9.59 -3.04
CA ASP A 104 -0.06 -10.73 -3.43
C ASP A 104 0.74 -11.72 -4.28
N ASP A 105 1.09 -12.85 -3.68
CA ASP A 105 1.81 -13.98 -4.29
C ASP A 105 0.88 -15.16 -4.64
N SER A 106 -0.43 -14.99 -4.52
CA SER A 106 -1.41 -16.08 -4.71
C SER A 106 -1.58 -16.54 -6.17
N GLY A 107 -1.03 -15.80 -7.12
CA GLY A 107 -1.15 -16.06 -8.55
C GLY A 107 0.17 -16.42 -9.23
N PRO A 108 0.19 -16.54 -10.58
CA PRO A 108 1.37 -16.97 -11.32
C PRO A 108 2.54 -15.98 -11.24
N GLU A 109 2.22 -14.71 -10.97
CA GLU A 109 3.20 -13.64 -10.77
C GLU A 109 2.80 -12.90 -9.49
N SER A 110 3.82 -12.54 -8.69
CA SER A 110 3.65 -11.69 -7.51
C SER A 110 3.33 -10.27 -7.91
N ILE A 111 2.28 -9.71 -7.31
CA ILE A 111 1.80 -8.36 -7.56
C ILE A 111 1.96 -7.55 -6.29
N VAL A 112 2.55 -6.37 -6.41
CA VAL A 112 2.61 -5.41 -5.31
C VAL A 112 1.72 -4.24 -5.65
N ILE A 113 0.82 -3.92 -4.73
CA ILE A 113 -0.11 -2.79 -4.84
C ILE A 113 0.26 -1.76 -3.79
N TYR A 114 0.41 -0.51 -4.22
CA TYR A 114 0.78 0.60 -3.36
C TYR A 114 -0.03 1.86 -3.68
N ARG A 115 0.02 2.82 -2.77
CA ARG A 115 -0.46 4.19 -3.00
C ARG A 115 0.69 5.17 -2.79
N LEU A 116 0.52 6.37 -3.34
CA LEU A 116 1.35 7.50 -2.96
C LEU A 116 0.79 8.12 -1.67
N ARG A 117 1.68 8.58 -0.80
CA ARG A 117 1.33 9.25 0.47
C ARG A 117 0.81 10.67 0.25
#